data_AF-A0A6V8M0I7-F1
#
_entry.id   AF-A0A6V8M0I7-F1
#
_cell.length_a   1.000
_cell.length_b   1.000
_cell.length_c   1.000
_cell.angle_alpha   90.00
_cell.angle_beta   90.00
_cell.angle_gamma   90.00
#
_symmetry.space_group_name_H-M   'P 1'
#
loop_
_entity.id
_entity.type
_entity.pdbx_description
1 polymer ?
#
loop_
_entity_poly.entity_id
_entity_poly.type
_entity_poly.pdbx_seq_one_letter_code
_entity_poly.pdbx_strand_id
1 'polypeptide(L)'
;MDERRYYNRVPVSYHANGYDCTINIEGKLYSARLMDISQGGAKLEVGDLYGGDAYKMDGAIIDDYYEQPYLAGKYYTVAWHKDEYIGISFSEPLSRSYDALYDYYAATA
;
A
#
# COMPACT_ATOMS: atom_id res chain seq x y z
N MET A 1 -12.64 15.79 -16.22
CA MET A 1 -12.43 14.40 -15.78
C MET A 1 -12.45 14.49 -14.27
N ASP A 2 -13.59 14.18 -13.66
CA ASP A 2 -13.78 14.46 -12.23
C ASP A 2 -12.97 13.49 -11.39
N GLU A 3 -12.24 14.03 -10.43
CA GLU A 3 -11.49 13.24 -9.47
C GLU A 3 -12.46 12.38 -8.65
N ARG A 4 -12.41 11.05 -8.86
CA ARG A 4 -13.26 10.08 -8.15
C ARG A 4 -12.68 9.64 -6.81
N ARG A 5 -11.56 10.22 -6.37
CA ARG A 5 -10.84 9.82 -5.16
C ARG A 5 -11.35 10.61 -3.96
N TYR A 6 -11.78 9.91 -2.92
CA TYR A 6 -12.25 10.53 -1.67
C TYR A 6 -11.11 11.05 -0.78
N TYR A 7 -9.90 10.54 -0.94
CA TYR A 7 -8.74 10.88 -0.10
C TYR A 7 -7.56 11.34 -0.94
N ASN A 8 -6.90 12.40 -0.48
CA ASN A 8 -5.62 12.85 -1.03
C ASN A 8 -4.56 11.77 -0.81
N ARG A 9 -3.69 11.59 -1.81
CA ARG A 9 -2.58 10.62 -1.77
C ARG A 9 -1.27 11.34 -1.50
N VAL A 10 -0.48 10.77 -0.62
CA VAL A 10 0.89 11.14 -0.29
C VAL A 10 1.82 10.28 -1.17
N PRO A 11 2.63 10.87 -2.05
CA PRO A 11 3.70 10.13 -2.71
C PRO A 11 4.73 9.72 -1.66
N VAL A 12 5.15 8.45 -1.67
CA VAL A 12 6.15 7.94 -0.74
C VAL A 12 7.54 8.15 -1.34
N SER A 13 8.42 8.84 -0.61
CA SER A 13 9.83 9.05 -0.99
C SER A 13 10.81 8.37 -0.05
N TYR A 14 10.36 8.02 1.17
CA TYR A 14 11.13 7.28 2.16
C TYR A 14 10.80 5.80 2.10
N HIS A 15 11.83 4.93 2.07
CA HIS A 15 11.67 3.48 1.96
C HIS A 15 12.54 2.74 2.97
N ALA A 16 12.03 1.62 3.50
CA ALA A 16 12.65 0.81 4.53
C ALA A 16 13.82 -0.09 4.06
N ASN A 17 14.42 0.22 2.91
CA ASN A 17 15.40 -0.55 2.11
C ASN A 17 14.80 -1.62 1.19
N GLY A 18 14.75 -1.33 -0.11
CA GLY A 18 14.42 -2.29 -1.19
C GLY A 18 12.94 -2.70 -1.27
N TYR A 19 12.34 -3.04 -0.13
CA TYR A 19 10.93 -3.39 0.06
C TYR A 19 10.43 -2.82 1.39
N ASP A 20 9.21 -2.29 1.39
CA ASP A 20 8.64 -1.57 2.54
C ASP A 20 7.74 -2.45 3.40
N CYS A 21 7.12 -3.46 2.79
CA CYS A 21 6.17 -4.33 3.46
C CYS A 21 6.14 -5.73 2.85
N THR A 22 5.74 -6.69 3.68
CA THR A 22 5.34 -8.03 3.22
C THR A 22 3.83 -8.09 3.18
N ILE A 23 3.28 -8.46 2.03
CA ILE A 23 1.83 -8.58 1.84
C ILE A 23 1.43 -10.03 1.59
N ASN A 24 0.24 -10.39 2.04
CA ASN A 24 -0.44 -11.63 1.69
C ASN A 24 -1.57 -11.33 0.71
N ILE A 25 -1.63 -12.11 -0.38
CA ILE A 25 -2.77 -12.15 -1.31
C ILE A 25 -3.11 -13.62 -1.54
N GLU A 26 -4.34 -14.04 -1.23
CA GLU A 26 -4.79 -15.43 -1.42
C GLU A 26 -3.83 -16.49 -0.82
N GLY A 27 -3.26 -16.20 0.35
CA GLY A 27 -2.37 -17.13 1.05
C GLY A 27 -0.91 -17.12 0.56
N LYS A 28 -0.56 -16.34 -0.46
CA LYS A 28 0.82 -16.17 -0.94
C LYS A 28 1.44 -14.89 -0.41
N LEU A 29 2.72 -14.94 -0.07
CA LEU A 29 3.48 -13.79 0.45
C LEU A 29 4.31 -13.15 -0.65
N TYR A 30 4.31 -11.83 -0.66
CA TYR A 30 5.07 -11.00 -1.60
C TYR A 30 5.76 -9.86 -0.87
N SER A 31 6.99 -9.56 -1.27
CA SER A 31 7.64 -8.30 -0.91
C SER A 31 7.07 -7.18 -1.78
N ALA A 32 6.69 -6.07 -1.15
CA ALA A 32 6.08 -4.93 -1.80
C ALA A 32 6.79 -3.64 -1.42
N ARG A 33 6.82 -2.70 -2.36
CA ARG A 33 7.29 -1.33 -2.14
C ARG A 33 6.12 -0.37 -2.20
N LEU A 34 6.05 0.53 -1.23
CA LEU A 34 4.98 1.51 -1.09
C LEU A 34 5.29 2.72 -1.98
N MET A 35 4.45 2.97 -2.98
CA MET A 35 4.68 4.05 -3.95
C MET A 35 3.92 5.32 -3.58
N ASP A 36 2.70 5.16 -3.10
CA ASP A 36 1.89 6.24 -2.55
C ASP A 36 0.89 5.67 -1.54
N ILE A 37 0.37 6.54 -0.67
CA ILE A 37 -0.57 6.15 0.38
C ILE A 37 -1.61 7.25 0.64
N SER A 38 -2.81 6.84 1.02
CA SER A 38 -3.89 7.69 1.50
C SER A 38 -4.61 6.99 2.64
N GLN A 39 -5.53 7.69 3.30
CA GLN A 39 -6.35 7.07 4.35
C GLN A 39 -7.13 5.85 3.85
N GLY A 40 -7.58 5.85 2.60
CA GLY A 40 -8.40 4.78 2.05
C GLY A 40 -7.64 3.68 1.30
N GLY A 41 -6.34 3.85 1.04
CA GLY A 41 -5.61 2.87 0.23
C GLY A 41 -4.22 3.31 -0.17
N ALA A 42 -3.49 2.41 -0.83
CA ALA A 42 -2.11 2.60 -1.23
C ALA A 42 -1.84 2.07 -2.64
N LYS A 43 -0.75 2.52 -3.26
CA LYS A 43 -0.19 1.92 -4.48
C LYS A 43 1.06 1.16 -4.07
N LEU A 44 1.11 -0.10 -4.45
CA LEU A 44 2.25 -0.97 -4.19
C LEU A 44 2.88 -1.41 -5.51
N GLU A 45 4.21 -1.45 -5.54
CA GLU A 45 5.00 -2.20 -6.53
C GLU A 45 5.31 -3.58 -5.94
N VAL A 46 5.04 -4.64 -6.69
CA VAL A 46 5.16 -6.03 -6.28
C VAL A 46 5.86 -6.79 -7.40
N GLY A 47 7.21 -6.85 -7.33
CA GLY A 47 8.06 -7.28 -8.45
C GLY A 47 7.82 -8.70 -8.97
N ASP A 48 7.29 -9.60 -8.14
CA ASP A 48 7.09 -11.02 -8.47
C ASP A 48 5.64 -11.48 -8.32
N LEU A 49 4.66 -10.63 -8.65
CA LEU A 49 3.25 -11.04 -8.63
C LEU A 49 2.96 -12.10 -9.72
N TYR A 50 3.25 -13.36 -9.42
CA TYR A 50 3.24 -14.45 -10.40
C TYR A 50 1.81 -14.82 -10.81
N GLY A 51 1.47 -14.49 -12.07
CA GLY A 51 0.64 -15.35 -12.92
C GLY A 51 -0.88 -15.13 -12.94
N GLY A 52 -1.40 -14.00 -12.44
CA GLY A 52 -2.84 -13.71 -12.54
C GLY A 52 -3.22 -12.26 -12.25
N ASP A 53 -4.41 -11.86 -12.69
CA ASP A 53 -4.99 -10.57 -12.31
C ASP A 53 -5.43 -10.62 -10.84
N ALA A 54 -4.77 -9.85 -9.97
CA ALA A 54 -5.13 -9.77 -8.56
C ALA A 54 -6.35 -8.89 -8.27
N TYR A 55 -6.99 -8.28 -9.29
CA TYR A 55 -8.17 -7.44 -9.09
C TYR A 55 -9.26 -8.15 -8.28
N LYS A 56 -9.79 -7.44 -7.27
CA LYS A 56 -10.78 -7.89 -6.27
C LYS A 56 -10.31 -8.99 -5.32
N MET A 57 -9.05 -9.40 -5.36
CA MET A 57 -8.52 -10.29 -4.33
C MET A 57 -8.38 -9.55 -3.01
N ASP A 58 -8.67 -10.25 -1.93
CA ASP A 58 -8.45 -9.76 -0.58
C ASP A 58 -7.05 -10.13 -0.11
N GLY A 59 -6.51 -9.28 0.75
CA GLY A 59 -5.17 -9.43 1.27
C GLY A 59 -4.97 -8.75 2.62
N ALA A 60 -3.78 -8.95 3.16
CA ALA A 60 -3.35 -8.32 4.39
C ALA A 60 -1.89 -7.89 4.28
N ILE A 61 -1.54 -6.78 4.92
CA ILE A 61 -0.15 -6.40 5.14
C ILE A 61 0.32 -7.17 6.37
N ILE A 62 1.26 -8.09 6.18
CA ILE A 62 1.77 -8.98 7.23
C ILE A 62 2.84 -8.27 8.06
N ASP A 63 3.81 -7.68 7.36
CA ASP A 63 4.88 -6.91 7.98
C ASP A 63 4.99 -5.52 7.34
N ASP A 64 5.44 -4.57 8.16
CA ASP A 64 5.78 -3.19 7.81
C ASP A 64 7.19 -2.95 8.34
N TYR A 65 8.14 -2.68 7.44
CA TYR A 65 9.57 -2.60 7.78
C TYR A 65 10.04 -1.18 8.10
N TYR A 66 9.14 -0.19 8.13
CA TYR A 66 9.48 1.15 8.58
C TYR A 66 9.82 1.16 10.09
N GLU A 67 10.56 2.17 10.54
CA GLU A 67 10.97 2.30 11.95
C GLU A 67 9.78 2.30 12.93
N GLN A 68 8.63 2.81 12.50
CA GLN A 68 7.38 2.79 13.27
C GLN A 68 6.28 2.05 12.49
N PRO A 69 6.23 0.71 12.55
CA PRO A 69 5.32 -0.07 11.73
C PRO A 69 3.86 0.33 11.99
N TYR A 70 3.16 0.73 10.93
CA TYR A 70 1.80 1.26 10.99
C TYR A 70 0.81 0.44 10.18
N LEU A 71 1.29 -0.19 9.10
CA LEU A 71 0.47 -0.94 8.16
C LEU A 71 0.37 -2.43 8.50
N ALA A 72 1.23 -2.95 9.37
CA ALA A 72 1.16 -4.35 9.79
C ALA A 72 -0.23 -4.69 10.37
N GLY A 73 -0.82 -5.78 9.88
CA GLY A 73 -2.16 -6.24 10.24
C GLY A 73 -3.31 -5.54 9.51
N LYS A 74 -3.06 -4.63 8.56
CA LYS A 74 -4.13 -3.98 7.78
C LYS A 74 -4.61 -4.88 6.65
N TYR A 75 -5.93 -5.06 6.60
CA TYR A 75 -6.63 -5.77 5.52
C TYR A 75 -6.97 -4.83 4.38
N TYR A 76 -6.98 -5.36 3.17
CA TYR A 76 -7.31 -4.61 1.97
C TYR A 76 -7.94 -5.50 0.89
N THR A 77 -8.57 -4.84 -0.09
CA THR A 77 -8.97 -5.44 -1.36
C THR A 77 -8.21 -4.77 -2.50
N VAL A 78 -7.74 -5.56 -3.47
CA VAL A 78 -7.06 -5.03 -4.66
C VAL A 78 -8.08 -4.34 -5.57
N ALA A 79 -7.97 -3.03 -5.69
CA ALA A 79 -8.86 -2.17 -6.48
C ALA A 79 -8.49 -2.11 -7.97
N TRP A 80 -7.22 -2.37 -8.30
CA TRP A 80 -6.74 -2.55 -9.67
C TRP A 80 -5.37 -3.22 -9.66
N HIS A 81 -5.02 -3.87 -10.76
CA HIS A 81 -3.72 -4.48 -11.00
C HIS A 81 -3.25 -4.12 -12.41
N LYS A 82 -1.99 -3.72 -12.54
CA LYS A 82 -1.35 -3.43 -13.82
C LYS A 82 0.15 -3.68 -13.72
N ASP A 83 0.65 -4.60 -14.54
CA ASP A 83 2.07 -4.97 -14.60
C ASP A 83 2.58 -5.38 -13.21
N GLU A 84 3.59 -4.71 -12.67
CA GLU A 84 4.13 -4.92 -11.31
C GLU A 84 3.42 -4.09 -10.24
N TYR A 85 2.35 -3.36 -10.58
CA TYR A 85 1.69 -2.44 -9.66
C TYR A 85 0.28 -2.87 -9.30
N ILE A 86 -0.05 -2.73 -8.02
CA ILE A 86 -1.41 -2.87 -7.53
C ILE A 86 -1.86 -1.62 -6.80
N GLY A 87 -3.14 -1.29 -6.95
CA GLY A 87 -3.81 -0.36 -6.06
C GLY A 87 -4.64 -1.13 -5.06
N ILE A 88 -4.44 -0.87 -3.78
CA ILE A 88 -5.21 -1.49 -2.70
C ILE A 88 -6.16 -0.48 -2.07
N SER A 89 -7.31 -0.95 -1.63
CA SER A 89 -8.27 -0.22 -0.80
C SER A 89 -8.30 -0.88 0.58
N PHE A 90 -7.97 -0.14 1.64
CA PHE A 90 -8.03 -0.69 2.99
C PHE A 90 -9.49 -1.00 3.36
N SER A 91 -9.72 -2.11 4.05
CA SER A 91 -11.07 -2.50 4.51
C SER A 91 -11.62 -1.50 5.52
N GLU A 92 -10.74 -0.88 6.31
CA GLU A 92 -11.04 0.24 7.18
C GLU A 92 -10.08 1.40 6.88
N PRO A 93 -10.55 2.66 6.87
CA PRO A 93 -9.66 3.81 6.71
C PRO A 93 -8.57 3.85 7.77
N LEU A 94 -7.37 4.24 7.36
CA LEU A 94 -6.27 4.52 8.28
C LEU A 94 -6.65 5.65 9.23
N SER A 95 -6.28 5.49 10.50
CA SER A 95 -6.54 6.47 11.56
C SER A 95 -5.73 7.77 11.41
N ARG A 96 -4.63 7.77 10.66
CA ARG A 96 -3.79 8.96 10.44
C ARG A 96 -4.41 9.88 9.40
N SER A 97 -4.34 11.19 9.64
CA SER A 97 -4.72 12.21 8.66
C SER A 97 -3.70 12.29 7.51
N TYR A 98 -4.05 13.02 6.45
CA TYR A 98 -3.14 13.26 5.33
C TYR A 98 -1.78 13.84 5.80
N ASP A 99 -1.77 14.89 6.62
CA ASP A 99 -0.53 15.53 7.08
C ASP A 99 0.35 14.54 7.88
N ALA A 100 -0.26 13.72 8.74
CA ALA A 100 0.47 12.72 9.51
C ALA A 100 1.01 11.56 8.65
N LEU A 101 0.39 11.26 7.52
CA LEU A 101 0.93 10.33 6.52
C LEU A 101 2.06 10.99 5.72
N TYR A 102 1.92 12.27 5.37
CA TYR A 102 2.93 13.04 4.65
C TYR A 102 4.22 13.16 5.45
N ASP A 103 4.13 13.56 6.72
CA ASP A 103 5.27 13.68 7.61
C ASP A 103 6.02 12.36 7.77
N TYR A 104 5.30 11.25 7.72
CA TYR A 104 5.86 9.91 7.93
C TYR A 104 6.48 9.30 6.67
N TYR A 105 5.81 9.40 5.52
CA TYR A 105 6.20 8.70 4.29
C TYR A 105 6.90 9.59 3.26
N ALA A 106 6.80 10.92 3.38
CA ALA A 106 7.31 11.87 2.40
C ALA A 106 8.33 12.88 2.98
N ALA A 107 8.20 13.31 4.24
CA ALA A 107 9.00 14.41 4.77
C ALA A 107 10.44 14.05 5.16
N THR A 108 10.77 12.77 5.34
CA THR A 108 12.14 12.32 5.64
C THR A 108 12.87 11.92 4.36
N ALA A 109 13.50 12.90 3.71
CA ALA A 109 14.51 12.70 2.67
C ALA A 109 15.87 13.23 3.15
#